data_AF-A0A7S3XST0-F1
#
_entry.id   AF-A0A7S3XST0-F1
#
_cell.length_a   1.000
_cell.length_b   1.000
_cell.length_c   1.000
_cell.angle_alpha   90.00
_cell.angle_beta   90.00
_cell.angle_gamma   90.00
#
_symmetry.space_group_name_H-M   'P 1'
#
loop_
_entity.id
_entity.type
_entity.pdbx_description
1 polymer ?
#
loop_
_entity_poly.entity_id
_entity_poly.type
_entity_poly.pdbx_seq_one_letter_code
_entity_poly.pdbx_strand_id
1 'polypeptide(L)'
;RRAVQVACAQLGTVALTAAGEVLTCGAAEVSGRATTENSYRMEPVVALGPAPVALVAAGAAHAAAVTVTGAAFAWGRNSHGQVGVELNLGGTVQTPQPLASKDIAVVACGGYHTVFISKEGVLFGCGRNNKGQLGPSLPKAVCPAAALPAGDGRRFAAAAAGDADEFGSPLLAARRKRRARPGEGA
;
A
#
# COMPACT_ATOMS: atom_id res chain seq x y z
N ARG A 1 7.02 22.73 7.89
CA ARG A 1 6.27 21.45 8.04
C ARG A 1 7.25 20.39 8.54
N ARG A 2 6.95 19.68 9.64
CA ARG A 2 7.83 18.61 10.16
C ARG A 2 7.43 17.27 9.55
N ALA A 3 8.35 16.61 8.84
CA ALA A 3 8.12 15.25 8.35
C ALA A 3 8.23 14.24 9.50
N VAL A 4 7.33 13.26 9.52
CA VAL A 4 7.28 12.17 10.52
C VAL A 4 7.44 10.79 9.90
N GLN A 5 7.16 10.66 8.60
CA GLN A 5 7.43 9.45 7.84
C GLN A 5 7.79 9.83 6.40
N VAL A 6 8.70 9.06 5.78
CA VAL A 6 9.06 9.19 4.36
C VAL A 6 9.02 7.80 3.73
N ALA A 7 8.44 7.70 2.54
CA ALA A 7 8.44 6.52 1.70
C ALA A 7 9.03 6.88 0.33
N CYS A 8 10.01 6.12 -0.13
CA CYS A 8 10.71 6.39 -1.38
C CYS A 8 10.17 5.46 -2.47
N ALA A 9 9.65 6.04 -3.54
CA ALA A 9 9.39 5.34 -4.79
C ALA A 9 10.63 5.36 -5.67
N GLN A 10 10.70 4.47 -6.66
CA GLN A 10 11.73 4.56 -7.70
C GLN A 10 11.60 5.86 -8.50
N LEU A 11 10.38 6.34 -8.69
CA LEU A 11 10.08 7.55 -9.47
C LEU A 11 9.73 8.78 -8.61
N GLY A 12 9.96 8.75 -7.29
CA GLY A 12 9.72 9.92 -6.45
C GLY A 12 9.74 9.65 -4.95
N THR A 13 9.27 10.60 -4.16
CA THR A 13 9.23 10.51 -2.71
C THR A 13 7.89 10.97 -2.19
N VAL A 14 7.36 10.24 -1.19
CA VAL A 14 6.14 10.57 -0.47
C VAL A 14 6.51 10.85 0.98
N ALA A 15 6.14 12.01 1.49
CA ALA A 15 6.43 12.43 2.86
C ALA A 15 5.13 12.69 3.62
N LEU A 16 5.01 12.16 4.83
CA LEU A 16 3.95 12.45 5.77
C LEU A 16 4.43 13.49 6.78
N THR A 17 3.61 14.51 7.00
CA THR A 17 3.88 15.55 8.01
C THR A 17 3.23 15.23 9.36
N ALA A 18 3.71 15.85 10.43
CA ALA A 18 3.10 15.74 11.77
C ALA A 18 1.65 16.25 11.83
N ALA A 19 1.21 17.05 10.85
CA ALA A 19 -0.15 17.53 10.72
C ALA A 19 -1.07 16.54 9.98
N GLY A 20 -0.55 15.41 9.49
CA GLY A 20 -1.30 14.44 8.71
C GLY A 20 -1.44 14.78 7.23
N GLU A 21 -0.70 15.78 6.74
CA GLU A 21 -0.62 16.11 5.30
C GLU A 21 0.38 15.20 4.59
N VAL A 22 0.07 14.80 3.36
CA VAL A 22 0.97 14.04 2.48
C VAL A 22 1.53 14.95 1.40
N LEU A 23 2.85 14.93 1.24
CA LEU A 23 3.59 15.67 0.23
C LEU A 23 4.27 14.69 -0.73
N THR A 24 4.36 15.06 -2.00
CA THR A 24 5.03 14.26 -3.03
C THR A 24 5.99 15.13 -3.85
N CYS A 25 7.09 14.51 -4.28
CA CYS A 25 7.96 15.03 -5.33
C CYS A 25 8.42 13.87 -6.24
N GLY A 26 8.86 14.21 -7.45
CA GLY A 26 9.27 13.28 -8.48
C GLY A 26 8.33 13.27 -9.67
N ALA A 27 8.13 12.09 -10.24
CA ALA A 27 7.34 11.89 -11.45
C ALA A 27 5.86 12.20 -11.23
N ALA A 28 5.22 12.66 -12.30
CA ALA A 28 3.78 12.92 -12.34
C ALA A 28 2.94 11.71 -11.86
N GLU A 29 3.38 10.48 -12.16
CA GLU A 29 2.70 9.24 -11.76
C GLU A 29 2.51 9.13 -10.24
N VAL A 30 3.48 9.55 -9.44
CA VAL A 30 3.38 9.48 -7.97
C VAL A 30 2.83 10.76 -7.34
N SER A 31 2.47 11.76 -8.15
CA SER A 31 2.07 13.09 -7.66
C SER A 31 0.78 13.04 -6.84
N GLY A 32 -0.22 12.27 -7.29
CA GLY A 32 -1.56 12.29 -6.71
C GLY A 32 -2.30 13.61 -6.94
N ARG A 33 -1.93 14.40 -7.97
CA ARG A 33 -2.43 15.76 -8.23
C ARG A 33 -3.13 15.97 -9.57
N ALA A 34 -3.49 14.91 -10.30
CA ALA A 34 -4.06 15.04 -11.65
C ALA A 34 -3.17 15.85 -12.62
N THR A 35 -1.86 15.64 -12.59
CA THR A 35 -0.89 16.34 -13.45
C THR A 35 -0.07 15.34 -14.28
N THR A 36 0.47 15.81 -15.41
CA THR A 36 1.46 15.11 -16.23
C THR A 36 2.86 15.67 -16.04
N GLU A 37 3.01 16.72 -15.21
CA GLU A 37 4.29 17.36 -14.96
C GLU A 37 5.03 16.74 -13.77
N ASN A 38 6.34 16.58 -13.93
CA ASN A 38 7.22 16.22 -12.84
C ASN A 38 7.44 17.43 -11.94
N SER A 39 7.57 17.21 -10.64
CA SER A 39 7.91 18.27 -9.69
C SER A 39 9.07 17.86 -8.81
N TYR A 40 10.11 18.69 -8.75
CA TYR A 40 11.25 18.47 -7.86
C TYR A 40 11.06 19.14 -6.49
N ARG A 41 9.88 19.72 -6.25
CA ARG A 41 9.51 20.33 -4.97
C ARG A 41 8.47 19.45 -4.28
N MET A 42 8.49 19.48 -2.95
CA MET A 42 7.46 18.82 -2.15
C MET A 42 6.15 19.57 -2.29
N GLU A 43 5.17 18.91 -2.89
CA GLU A 43 3.84 19.47 -3.16
C GLU A 43 2.76 18.62 -2.52
N PRO A 44 1.67 19.22 -2.04
CA PRO A 44 0.61 18.49 -1.35
C PRO A 44 -0.16 17.55 -2.29
N VAL A 45 -0.41 16.34 -1.83
CA VAL A 45 -1.35 15.41 -2.46
C VAL A 45 -2.78 15.89 -2.18
N VAL A 46 -3.67 15.74 -3.16
CA VAL A 46 -5.08 16.12 -3.02
C VAL A 46 -5.97 14.87 -2.89
N ALA A 47 -7.23 15.05 -2.48
CA ALA A 47 -8.24 13.98 -2.47
C ALA A 47 -8.00 12.79 -1.51
N LEU A 48 -7.28 12.98 -0.40
CA LEU A 48 -7.08 11.96 0.66
C LEU A 48 -8.23 11.93 1.71
N GLY A 49 -9.35 12.59 1.42
CA GLY A 49 -10.45 12.75 2.36
C GLY A 49 -10.17 13.77 3.49
N PRO A 50 -11.11 13.92 4.45
CA PRO A 50 -11.02 14.93 5.50
C PRO A 50 -10.19 14.50 6.72
N ALA A 51 -9.91 13.21 6.88
CA ALA A 51 -9.17 12.69 8.03
C ALA A 51 -7.65 12.78 7.79
N PRO A 52 -6.84 13.10 8.82
CA PRO A 52 -5.40 13.17 8.67
C PRO A 52 -4.82 11.79 8.32
N VAL A 53 -3.73 11.79 7.55
CA VAL A 53 -2.99 10.59 7.21
C VAL A 53 -2.13 10.14 8.38
N ALA A 54 -2.16 8.84 8.67
CA ALA A 54 -1.38 8.20 9.72
C ALA A 54 -0.15 7.47 9.16
N LEU A 55 -0.26 6.92 7.95
CA LEU A 55 0.79 6.11 7.32
C LEU A 55 0.85 6.35 5.82
N VAL A 56 2.06 6.30 5.27
CA VAL A 56 2.31 6.32 3.82
C VAL A 56 3.20 5.16 3.40
N ALA A 57 3.03 4.67 2.17
CA ALA A 57 3.91 3.71 1.52
C ALA A 57 4.07 4.06 0.04
N ALA A 58 5.18 3.64 -0.55
CA ALA A 58 5.53 3.93 -1.94
C ALA A 58 6.18 2.71 -2.58
N GLY A 59 5.74 2.38 -3.79
CA GLY A 59 6.30 1.33 -4.65
C GLY A 59 7.13 1.93 -5.79
N ALA A 60 7.35 1.21 -6.88
CA ALA A 60 8.18 1.74 -7.98
C ALA A 60 7.60 3.03 -8.59
N ALA A 61 6.30 3.02 -8.91
CA ALA A 61 5.61 4.11 -9.60
C ALA A 61 4.18 4.33 -9.08
N HIS A 62 3.90 3.91 -7.84
CA HIS A 62 2.61 4.08 -7.18
C HIS A 62 2.83 4.36 -5.69
N ALA A 63 1.82 4.90 -5.04
CA ALA A 63 1.85 5.20 -3.62
C ALA A 63 0.51 4.91 -2.96
N ALA A 64 0.55 4.76 -1.65
CA ALA A 64 -0.62 4.54 -0.83
C ALA A 64 -0.52 5.32 0.49
N ALA A 65 -1.68 5.68 1.02
CA ALA A 65 -1.82 6.37 2.28
C ALA A 65 -2.96 5.78 3.10
N VAL A 66 -2.81 5.73 4.41
CA VAL A 66 -3.84 5.27 5.35
C VAL A 66 -4.10 6.37 6.35
N THR A 67 -5.37 6.75 6.48
CA THR A 67 -5.84 7.76 7.44
C THR A 67 -5.93 7.21 8.85
N VAL A 68 -5.98 8.10 9.84
CA VAL A 68 -6.18 7.72 11.26
C VAL A 68 -7.48 6.94 11.50
N THR A 69 -8.47 7.10 10.62
CA THR A 69 -9.74 6.37 10.72
C THR A 69 -9.65 4.97 10.13
N GLY A 70 -8.61 4.66 9.34
CA GLY A 70 -8.43 3.38 8.66
C GLY A 70 -8.88 3.38 7.20
N ALA A 71 -9.31 4.52 6.64
CA ALA A 71 -9.53 4.64 5.20
C ALA A 71 -8.17 4.62 4.48
N ALA A 72 -8.03 3.72 3.50
CA ALA A 72 -6.85 3.59 2.67
C ALA A 72 -7.10 4.17 1.28
N PHE A 73 -6.08 4.84 0.75
CA PHE A 73 -6.06 5.42 -0.59
C PHE A 73 -4.81 4.95 -1.32
N ALA A 74 -4.91 4.76 -2.63
CA ALA A 74 -3.75 4.52 -3.48
C ALA A 74 -3.87 5.29 -4.81
N TRP A 75 -2.72 5.58 -5.41
CA TRP A 75 -2.61 6.26 -6.70
C TRP A 75 -1.31 5.89 -7.41
N GLY A 76 -1.23 6.31 -8.66
CA GLY A 76 -0.10 6.12 -9.57
C GLY A 76 -0.32 4.99 -10.55
N ARG A 77 0.78 4.42 -11.05
CA ARG A 77 0.76 3.39 -12.08
C ARG A 77 -0.17 2.25 -11.67
N ASN A 78 -1.06 1.80 -12.56
CA ASN A 78 -2.03 0.75 -12.28
C ASN A 78 -2.11 -0.35 -13.36
N SER A 79 -1.06 -0.46 -14.19
CA SER A 79 -0.98 -1.42 -15.30
C SER A 79 -1.14 -2.89 -14.89
N HIS A 80 -0.88 -3.21 -13.62
CA HIS A 80 -1.04 -4.56 -13.06
C HIS A 80 -2.13 -4.63 -11.98
N GLY A 81 -2.87 -3.54 -11.74
CA GLY A 81 -3.87 -3.46 -10.67
C GLY A 81 -3.30 -3.09 -9.29
N GLN A 82 -2.07 -2.57 -9.20
CA GLN A 82 -1.39 -2.29 -7.93
C GLN A 82 -2.05 -1.19 -7.07
N VAL A 83 -2.97 -0.40 -7.63
CA VAL A 83 -3.78 0.58 -6.88
C VAL A 83 -4.94 -0.12 -6.14
N GLY A 84 -5.39 -1.28 -6.62
CA GLY A 84 -6.41 -2.09 -5.94
C GLY A 84 -7.86 -1.63 -6.10
N VAL A 85 -8.12 -0.72 -7.05
CA VAL A 85 -9.47 -0.32 -7.47
C VAL A 85 -9.93 -1.19 -8.65
N GLU A 86 -10.12 -0.63 -9.84
CA GLU A 86 -10.34 -1.40 -11.06
C GLU A 86 -9.02 -1.67 -11.78
N LEU A 87 -9.00 -2.71 -12.62
CA LEU A 87 -7.86 -3.00 -13.47
C LEU A 87 -7.75 -1.95 -14.57
N ASN A 88 -6.59 -1.31 -14.70
CA ASN A 88 -6.34 -0.33 -15.76
C ASN A 88 -5.08 -0.71 -16.54
N LEU A 89 -5.26 -1.55 -17.56
CA LEU A 89 -4.19 -2.20 -18.33
C LEU A 89 -3.21 -1.25 -19.05
N GLY A 90 -3.51 0.05 -19.13
CA GLY A 90 -2.62 1.06 -19.73
C GLY A 90 -2.48 2.35 -18.93
N GLY A 91 -3.02 2.41 -17.70
CA GLY A 91 -3.28 3.70 -17.06
C GLY A 91 -2.60 3.96 -15.72
N THR A 92 -2.46 5.24 -15.45
CA THR A 92 -2.06 5.82 -14.18
C THR A 92 -3.29 6.40 -13.51
N VAL A 93 -3.51 6.05 -12.26
CA VAL A 93 -4.53 6.66 -11.40
C VAL A 93 -3.92 7.95 -10.83
N GLN A 94 -4.25 9.09 -11.44
CA GLN A 94 -3.55 10.35 -11.17
C GLN A 94 -3.96 11.04 -9.85
N THR A 95 -5.04 10.59 -9.22
CA THR A 95 -5.53 11.09 -7.94
C THR A 95 -5.77 9.94 -6.98
N PRO A 96 -5.52 10.11 -5.66
CA PRO A 96 -5.83 9.09 -4.66
C PRO A 96 -7.25 8.55 -4.80
N GLN A 97 -7.36 7.24 -4.97
CA GLN A 97 -8.64 6.54 -4.98
C GLN A 97 -8.77 5.71 -3.71
N PRO A 98 -9.96 5.71 -3.07
CA PRO A 98 -10.20 4.91 -1.89
C PRO A 98 -10.21 3.43 -2.24
N LEU A 99 -9.56 2.60 -1.43
CA LEU A 99 -9.71 1.15 -1.51
C LEU A 99 -10.97 0.69 -0.80
N ALA A 100 -11.63 -0.32 -1.36
CA ALA A 100 -12.78 -1.00 -0.76
C ALA A 100 -12.35 -1.89 0.41
N SER A 101 -11.81 -1.28 1.46
CA SER A 101 -11.44 -1.93 2.72
C SER A 101 -11.46 -0.86 3.81
N LYS A 102 -12.47 -0.88 4.69
CA LYS A 102 -12.79 0.29 5.53
C LYS A 102 -11.96 0.44 6.81
N ASP A 103 -11.10 -0.51 7.17
CA ASP A 103 -10.33 -0.46 8.41
C ASP A 103 -8.89 -0.96 8.24
N ILE A 104 -8.10 -0.29 7.40
CA ILE A 104 -6.67 -0.59 7.22
C ILE A 104 -5.85 -0.04 8.38
N ALA A 105 -4.89 -0.84 8.86
CA ALA A 105 -3.94 -0.50 9.90
C ALA A 105 -2.49 -0.42 9.39
N VAL A 106 -2.16 -1.20 8.35
CA VAL A 106 -0.81 -1.24 7.76
C VAL A 106 -0.92 -1.28 6.25
N VAL A 107 -0.01 -0.59 5.57
CA VAL A 107 0.17 -0.66 4.12
C VAL A 107 1.64 -0.82 3.77
N ALA A 108 1.95 -1.63 2.76
CA ALA A 108 3.26 -1.72 2.16
C ALA A 108 3.13 -1.88 0.63
N CYS A 109 3.99 -1.18 -0.11
CA CYS A 109 4.03 -1.19 -1.56
C CYS A 109 5.33 -1.83 -2.02
N GLY A 110 5.25 -2.83 -2.90
CA GLY A 110 6.39 -3.37 -3.63
C GLY A 110 6.55 -2.67 -4.99
N GLY A 111 7.32 -3.24 -5.92
CA GLY A 111 7.48 -2.62 -7.25
C GLY A 111 6.17 -2.49 -8.02
N TYR A 112 5.42 -3.60 -8.09
CA TYR A 112 4.20 -3.74 -8.90
C TYR A 112 3.01 -4.34 -8.14
N HIS A 113 3.06 -4.36 -6.81
CA HIS A 113 1.99 -4.91 -5.97
C HIS A 113 1.88 -4.11 -4.67
N THR A 114 0.70 -4.12 -4.06
CA THR A 114 0.45 -3.49 -2.76
C THR A 114 -0.19 -4.49 -1.83
N VAL A 115 0.17 -4.43 -0.54
CA VAL A 115 -0.48 -5.19 0.52
C VAL A 115 -0.96 -4.30 1.64
N PHE A 116 -2.08 -4.72 2.21
CA PHE A 116 -2.76 -4.03 3.29
C PHE A 116 -3.07 -5.02 4.40
N ILE A 117 -2.98 -4.57 5.65
CA ILE A 117 -3.45 -5.35 6.79
C ILE A 117 -4.55 -4.55 7.45
N SER A 118 -5.72 -5.16 7.64
CA SER A 118 -6.81 -4.51 8.40
C SER A 118 -6.50 -4.45 9.89
N LYS A 119 -7.25 -3.65 10.65
CA LYS A 119 -7.16 -3.60 12.13
C LYS A 119 -7.44 -4.97 12.77
N GLU A 120 -8.23 -5.81 12.12
CA GLU A 120 -8.50 -7.19 12.52
C GLU A 120 -7.34 -8.14 12.19
N GLY A 121 -6.35 -7.68 11.42
CA GLY A 121 -5.19 -8.46 11.01
C GLY A 121 -5.41 -9.34 9.77
N VAL A 122 -6.43 -9.03 8.96
CA VAL A 122 -6.67 -9.68 7.67
C VAL A 122 -5.74 -9.07 6.63
N LEU A 123 -5.02 -9.91 5.89
CA LEU A 123 -4.11 -9.49 4.83
C LEU A 123 -4.87 -9.39 3.50
N PHE A 124 -4.74 -8.26 2.84
CA PHE A 124 -5.23 -8.00 1.50
C PHE A 124 -4.07 -7.69 0.57
N GLY A 125 -4.25 -7.95 -0.72
CA GLY A 125 -3.28 -7.58 -1.74
C GLY A 125 -3.91 -7.29 -3.09
N CYS A 126 -3.20 -6.49 -3.88
CA CYS A 126 -3.51 -6.20 -5.27
C CYS A 126 -2.23 -6.02 -6.08
N GLY A 127 -2.35 -6.12 -7.41
CA GLY A 127 -1.25 -5.92 -8.33
C GLY A 127 -0.71 -7.22 -8.94
N ARG A 128 0.54 -7.14 -9.39
CA ARG A 128 1.26 -8.19 -10.09
C ARG A 128 1.50 -9.41 -9.18
N ASN A 129 1.15 -10.59 -9.69
CA ASN A 129 1.31 -11.86 -9.00
C ASN A 129 1.91 -12.96 -9.92
N ASN A 130 2.57 -12.58 -11.02
CA ASN A 130 3.14 -13.52 -11.98
C ASN A 130 4.34 -14.34 -11.44
N LYS A 131 4.89 -13.97 -10.29
CA LYS A 131 5.91 -14.75 -9.56
C LYS A 131 5.38 -15.29 -8.23
N GLY A 132 4.07 -15.22 -8.00
CA GLY A 132 3.47 -15.59 -6.72
C GLY A 132 3.72 -14.57 -5.61
N GLN A 133 3.99 -13.29 -5.95
CA GLN A 133 4.21 -12.24 -4.96
C GLN A 133 3.08 -12.20 -3.92
N LEU A 134 1.82 -12.21 -4.36
CA LEU A 134 0.61 -12.19 -3.55
C LEU A 134 0.16 -13.59 -3.08
N GLY A 135 0.74 -14.64 -3.65
CA GLY A 135 0.47 -16.03 -3.32
C GLY A 135 0.43 -16.92 -4.57
N PRO A 136 0.94 -18.16 -4.49
CA PRO A 136 1.09 -19.06 -5.65
C PRO A 136 -0.23 -19.56 -6.22
N SER A 137 -1.30 -19.57 -5.42
CA SER A 137 -2.64 -20.04 -5.82
C SER A 137 -3.54 -18.94 -6.39
N LEU A 138 -3.05 -17.71 -6.50
CA LEU A 138 -3.81 -16.57 -6.99
C LEU A 138 -3.57 -16.32 -8.48
N PRO A 139 -4.48 -15.63 -9.19
CA PRO A 139 -4.27 -15.25 -10.59
C PRO A 139 -2.99 -14.42 -10.77
N LYS A 140 -2.47 -14.33 -12.00
CA LYS A 140 -1.23 -13.57 -12.31
C LYS A 140 -1.31 -12.06 -12.01
N ALA A 141 -2.51 -11.52 -11.84
CA ALA A 141 -2.77 -10.18 -11.36
C ALA A 141 -4.01 -10.22 -10.45
N VAL A 142 -3.97 -9.51 -9.33
CA VAL A 142 -5.07 -9.44 -8.36
C VAL A 142 -5.64 -8.03 -8.35
N CYS A 143 -6.90 -7.89 -8.76
CA CYS A 143 -7.62 -6.62 -8.83
C CYS A 143 -9.15 -6.90 -8.84
N PRO A 144 -9.96 -6.17 -8.05
CA PRO A 144 -9.59 -5.21 -7.00
C PRO A 144 -8.77 -5.85 -5.87
N ALA A 145 -8.37 -5.06 -4.87
CA ALA A 145 -7.73 -5.61 -3.68
C ALA A 145 -8.58 -6.70 -3.03
N ALA A 146 -7.97 -7.87 -2.80
CA ALA A 146 -8.65 -9.05 -2.31
C ALA A 146 -7.93 -9.64 -1.10
N ALA A 147 -8.68 -10.34 -0.24
CA ALA A 147 -8.11 -11.04 0.90
C ALA A 147 -7.17 -12.15 0.43
N LEU A 148 -5.95 -12.16 0.97
CA LEU A 148 -4.95 -13.16 0.65
C LEU A 148 -5.08 -14.36 1.62
N PRO A 149 -4.88 -15.60 1.15
CA PRO A 149 -5.00 -16.77 2.00
C PRO A 149 -3.94 -16.75 3.12
N ALA A 150 -4.41 -16.49 4.34
CA ALA A 150 -3.62 -16.62 5.56
C ALA A 150 -3.69 -18.09 6.01
N GLY A 151 -2.80 -18.93 5.49
CA GLY A 151 -2.74 -20.33 5.92
C GLY A 151 -2.66 -20.41 7.45
N ASP A 152 -3.60 -21.16 8.06
CA ASP A 152 -3.84 -21.41 9.49
C ASP A 152 -4.66 -20.40 10.33
N GLY A 153 -5.30 -19.40 9.70
CA GLY A 153 -6.22 -18.49 10.41
C GLY A 153 -5.53 -17.49 11.36
N ARG A 154 -4.21 -17.34 11.27
CA ARG A 154 -3.46 -16.31 12.01
C ARG A 154 -3.66 -14.91 11.44
N ARG A 155 -3.50 -13.93 12.34
CA ARG A 155 -3.60 -12.49 12.06
C ARG A 155 -2.22 -11.89 11.84
N PHE A 156 -2.12 -10.99 10.87
CA PHE A 156 -0.88 -10.27 10.56
C PHE A 156 -0.80 -8.97 11.36
N ALA A 157 0.42 -8.52 11.63
CA ALA A 157 0.68 -7.28 12.37
C ALA A 157 1.67 -6.34 11.68
N ALA A 158 2.42 -6.84 10.70
CA ALA A 158 3.27 -6.02 9.85
C ALA A 158 3.39 -6.65 8.47
N ALA A 159 3.60 -5.82 7.46
CA ALA A 159 3.84 -6.22 6.09
C ALA A 159 5.06 -5.48 5.54
N ALA A 160 5.86 -6.17 4.73
CA ALA A 160 6.88 -5.61 3.87
C ALA A 160 6.69 -6.20 2.47
N ALA A 161 6.81 -5.34 1.47
CA ALA A 161 6.70 -5.69 0.05
C ALA A 161 7.97 -5.19 -0.65
N GLY A 162 8.74 -6.12 -1.21
CA GLY A 162 9.96 -5.81 -1.97
C GLY A 162 9.68 -5.65 -3.46
N ASP A 163 10.70 -5.22 -4.21
CA ASP A 163 10.63 -5.35 -5.67
C ASP A 163 10.88 -6.80 -6.07
N ALA A 164 10.06 -7.30 -7.00
CA ALA A 164 10.18 -8.67 -7.49
C ALA A 164 11.03 -8.66 -8.76
N ASP A 165 12.33 -8.43 -8.59
CA ASP A 165 13.31 -8.67 -9.64
C ASP A 165 13.54 -10.18 -9.81
N GLU A 166 14.43 -10.58 -10.73
CA GLU A 166 14.63 -11.91 -11.33
C GLU A 166 14.49 -13.14 -10.39
N PHE A 167 14.73 -12.98 -9.08
CA PHE A 167 14.69 -14.03 -8.07
C PHE A 167 13.37 -14.21 -7.31
N GLY A 168 12.34 -13.41 -7.61
CA GLY A 168 11.01 -13.56 -7.00
C GLY A 168 11.01 -13.18 -5.51
N SER A 169 10.84 -11.89 -5.22
CA SER A 169 10.70 -11.43 -3.84
C SER A 169 9.32 -11.82 -3.28
N PRO A 170 9.27 -12.62 -2.20
CA PRO A 170 8.01 -12.96 -1.57
C PRO A 170 7.48 -11.76 -0.77
N LEU A 171 6.15 -11.68 -0.64
CA LEU A 171 5.56 -10.92 0.45
C LEU A 171 6.08 -11.41 1.79
N LEU A 172 6.63 -10.49 2.58
CA LEU A 172 7.02 -10.78 3.95
C LEU A 172 5.99 -10.14 4.89
N ALA A 173 5.03 -10.94 5.35
CA ALA A 173 4.07 -10.52 6.37
C ALA A 173 4.43 -11.15 7.72
N ALA A 174 4.80 -10.33 8.69
CA ALA A 174 5.15 -10.79 10.03
C ALA A 174 3.88 -11.07 10.84
N ARG A 175 3.82 -12.27 11.40
CA ARG A 175 2.70 -12.77 12.20
C ARG A 175 2.89 -12.37 13.66
N ARG A 176 1.81 -12.02 14.37
CA ARG A 176 1.86 -11.87 15.84
C ARG A 176 2.07 -13.25 16.47
N LYS A 177 3.10 -13.41 17.33
CA LYS A 177 3.16 -14.57 18.25
C LYS A 177 1.93 -14.51 19.15
N ARG A 178 1.21 -15.64 19.32
CA ARG A 178 0.22 -15.76 20.41
C ARG A 178 0.95 -15.42 21.71
N ARG A 179 0.52 -14.39 22.44
CA ARG A 179 0.82 -14.34 23.88
C ARG A 179 0.10 -15.55 24.48
N ALA A 180 0.84 -16.48 25.07
CA ALA A 180 0.24 -17.48 25.95
C ALA A 180 -0.55 -16.71 27.03
N ARG A 181 -1.81 -17.08 27.25
CA ARG A 181 -2.51 -16.63 28.46
C ARG A 181 -1.73 -17.21 29.64
N PRO A 182 -1.24 -16.40 30.58
CA PRO A 182 -0.80 -16.95 31.85
C PRO A 182 -2.06 -17.40 32.60
N GLY A 183 -2.24 -18.71 32.79
CA GLY A 183 -3.26 -19.22 33.71
C GLY A 183 -4.18 -20.37 33.28
N GLU A 184 -3.78 -21.25 32.36
CA GLU A 184 -4.44 -22.58 32.27
C GLU A 184 -3.35 -23.66 32.30
N GLY A 185 -3.04 -24.10 33.52
CA GLY A 185 -2.10 -25.17 33.79
C GLY A 185 -2.01 -25.43 35.29
N ALA A 186 -2.61 -26.57 35.67
CA ALA A 186 -2.76 -27.18 37.00
C ALA A 186 -3.87 -26.62 37.91
#